data_AF-E1X104-F1
#
_entry.id   AF-E1X104-F1
#
_cell.length_a   1.000
_cell.length_b   1.000
_cell.length_c   1.000
_cell.angle_alpha   90.00
_cell.angle_beta   90.00
_cell.angle_gamma   90.00
#
_symmetry.space_group_name_H-M   'P 1'
#
loop_
_entity.id
_entity.type
_entity.pdbx_description
1 polymer ?
#
loop_
_entity_poly.entity_id
_entity_poly.type
_entity_poly.pdbx_seq_one_letter_code
_entity_poly.pdbx_strand_id
1 'polypeptide(L)'
;MMNTYEKNLKRSLKIMNWAILMHVPIFIAMADFFSTEVSIAIGAPVILYIGQKLFEHVFKNIRVAAILMGFSSMALSATMIHLGKGMIEWHFHIFVLIGVLSLFASPLTIVAAALTAAIHHVTFYFYLPESVFNYNASIYIVVIHAAFVVVESVACVYLSNQFKKVLDLQDRIKNEISPLVTSIDSASKESSVSCTTLLGLTDNNTSAIAEISAGAGRISEMAIATKQKILETLNIMKITQESVNESSEVIKEGENFLESLNQVKKQMEELQSLSSNQLQSVVDSVDTISDKTSIINDIVFQTRLLSFNASVEAARAGEHGKGFSVVAEEIGSLAANSGKASEEIATIVELSRTQLGESVSTISTQLTEFQGKLEGAFTTWAQINNRLKKSFKVVEDNSIVQEGSLNEISSSADRQCDGVNELSDSLSSINDSSSRSLDQLRSVEMITKRLEEDSKLLYVIQSNLGGKRKSKVSA
;
A
#
# COMPACT_ATOMS: atom_id res chain seq x y z
N MET A 1 -53.85 0.40 -22.44
CA MET A 1 -53.28 -0.34 -23.59
C MET A 1 -54.01 -1.68 -23.66
N MET A 2 -54.64 -2.05 -24.78
CA MET A 2 -55.42 -3.30 -24.85
C MET A 2 -54.49 -4.52 -24.71
N ASN A 3 -54.86 -5.46 -23.84
CA ASN A 3 -54.16 -6.74 -23.67
C ASN A 3 -54.43 -7.66 -24.88
N THR A 4 -53.71 -8.78 -24.98
CA THR A 4 -53.80 -9.71 -26.12
C THR A 4 -55.20 -10.32 -26.25
N TYR A 5 -55.85 -10.62 -25.13
CA TYR A 5 -57.25 -11.04 -25.09
C TYR A 5 -58.22 -9.99 -25.68
N GLU A 6 -58.11 -8.73 -25.29
CA GLU A 6 -58.96 -7.65 -25.79
C GLU A 6 -58.71 -7.35 -27.27
N LYS A 7 -57.46 -7.47 -27.73
CA LYS A 7 -57.14 -7.39 -29.17
C LYS A 7 -57.79 -8.52 -29.95
N ASN A 8 -57.78 -9.74 -29.41
CA ASN A 8 -58.47 -10.88 -30.01
C ASN A 8 -59.99 -10.65 -30.09
N LEU A 9 -60.61 -10.17 -29.00
CA LEU A 9 -62.03 -9.82 -28.99
C LEU A 9 -62.36 -8.76 -30.04
N LYS A 10 -61.57 -7.69 -30.15
CA LYS A 10 -61.78 -6.64 -31.15
C LYS A 10 -61.70 -7.15 -32.58
N ARG A 11 -60.73 -8.02 -32.85
CA ARG A 11 -60.56 -8.66 -34.15
C ARG A 11 -61.76 -9.55 -34.46
N SER A 12 -62.16 -10.39 -33.52
CA SER A 12 -63.29 -11.33 -33.66
C SER A 12 -64.62 -10.58 -33.87
N LEU A 13 -64.89 -9.53 -33.09
CA LEU A 13 -66.03 -8.64 -33.27
C LEU A 13 -66.03 -7.99 -34.65
N LYS A 14 -64.88 -7.48 -35.12
CA LYS A 14 -64.78 -6.87 -36.45
C LYS A 14 -65.12 -7.88 -37.55
N ILE A 15 -64.60 -9.10 -37.46
CA ILE A 15 -64.86 -10.18 -38.41
C ILE A 15 -66.35 -10.55 -38.41
N MET A 16 -66.94 -10.76 -37.23
CA MET A 16 -68.33 -11.18 -37.12
C MET A 16 -69.33 -10.09 -37.53
N ASN A 17 -69.04 -8.82 -37.25
CA ASN A 17 -69.82 -7.70 -37.76
C ASN A 17 -69.92 -7.70 -39.30
N TRP A 18 -68.80 -7.98 -39.98
CA TRP A 18 -68.81 -8.15 -41.44
C TRP A 18 -69.55 -9.41 -41.87
N ALA A 19 -69.40 -10.51 -41.13
CA ALA A 19 -70.14 -11.74 -41.40
C ALA A 19 -71.65 -11.49 -41.38
N ILE A 20 -72.21 -10.79 -40.37
CA ILE A 20 -73.65 -10.45 -40.31
C ILE A 20 -74.14 -9.79 -41.61
N LEU A 21 -73.42 -8.78 -42.11
CA LEU A 21 -73.81 -8.09 -43.35
C LEU A 21 -73.71 -8.99 -44.59
N MET A 22 -72.73 -9.89 -44.63
CA MET A 22 -72.57 -10.84 -45.74
C MET A 22 -73.69 -11.88 -45.83
N HIS A 23 -74.54 -12.02 -44.81
CA HIS A 23 -75.72 -12.89 -44.87
C HIS A 23 -76.89 -12.25 -45.64
N VAL A 24 -76.90 -10.93 -45.86
CA VAL A 24 -77.97 -10.25 -46.62
C VAL A 24 -78.20 -10.86 -48.01
N PRO A 25 -77.19 -11.02 -48.89
CA PRO A 25 -77.42 -11.65 -50.21
C PRO A 25 -77.90 -13.10 -50.10
N ILE A 26 -77.43 -13.85 -49.09
CA ILE A 26 -77.86 -15.23 -48.85
C ILE A 26 -79.34 -15.26 -48.45
N PHE A 27 -79.75 -14.37 -47.55
CA PHE A 27 -81.12 -14.29 -47.07
C PHE A 27 -82.09 -13.80 -48.15
N ILE A 28 -81.67 -12.88 -49.03
CA ILE A 28 -82.48 -12.48 -50.20
C ILE A 28 -82.71 -13.68 -51.12
N ALA A 29 -81.66 -14.44 -51.44
CA ALA A 29 -81.77 -15.63 -52.28
C ALA A 29 -82.66 -16.71 -51.64
N MET A 30 -82.57 -16.89 -50.32
CA MET A 30 -83.45 -17.79 -49.56
C MET A 30 -84.90 -17.31 -49.60
N ALA A 31 -85.15 -16.01 -49.42
CA ALA A 31 -86.50 -15.45 -49.40
C ALA A 31 -87.22 -15.62 -50.75
N ASP A 32 -86.50 -15.43 -51.85
CA ASP A 32 -87.00 -15.69 -53.20
C ASP A 32 -87.33 -17.19 -53.39
N PHE A 33 -86.38 -18.08 -53.05
CA PHE A 33 -86.52 -19.52 -53.24
C PHE A 33 -87.67 -20.13 -52.42
N PHE A 34 -87.84 -19.73 -51.15
CA PHE A 34 -88.88 -20.26 -50.28
C PHE A 34 -90.19 -19.46 -50.32
N SER A 35 -90.24 -18.37 -51.10
CA SER A 35 -91.37 -17.42 -51.14
C SER A 35 -91.72 -16.87 -49.76
N THR A 36 -90.72 -16.38 -49.03
CA THR A 36 -90.86 -15.69 -47.74
C THR A 36 -90.55 -14.20 -47.86
N GLU A 37 -90.72 -13.44 -46.77
CA GLU A 37 -90.64 -11.98 -46.80
C GLU A 37 -89.22 -11.43 -47.07
N VAL A 38 -89.03 -10.80 -48.24
CA VAL A 38 -87.76 -10.12 -48.61
C VAL A 38 -87.45 -8.93 -47.68
N SER A 39 -88.47 -8.31 -47.09
CA SER A 39 -88.32 -7.26 -46.08
C SER A 39 -87.55 -7.73 -44.85
N ILE A 40 -87.84 -8.95 -44.36
CA ILE A 40 -87.14 -9.57 -43.22
C ILE A 40 -85.71 -9.95 -43.62
N ALA A 41 -85.52 -10.49 -44.83
CA ALA A 41 -84.21 -10.90 -45.34
C ALA A 41 -83.17 -9.76 -45.38
N ILE A 42 -83.60 -8.54 -45.70
CA ILE A 42 -82.73 -7.36 -45.70
C ILE A 42 -82.73 -6.68 -44.32
N GLY A 43 -83.91 -6.50 -43.73
CA GLY A 43 -84.09 -5.73 -42.50
C GLY A 43 -83.38 -6.35 -41.31
N ALA A 44 -83.52 -7.66 -41.08
CA ALA A 44 -83.01 -8.29 -39.87
C ALA A 44 -81.47 -8.26 -39.75
N PRO A 45 -80.66 -8.66 -40.75
CA PRO A 45 -79.20 -8.55 -40.64
C PRO A 45 -78.70 -7.10 -40.50
N VAL A 46 -79.35 -6.15 -41.19
CA VAL A 46 -78.99 -4.72 -41.10
C VAL A 46 -79.30 -4.16 -39.72
N ILE A 47 -80.47 -4.48 -39.15
CA ILE A 47 -80.86 -4.09 -37.79
C ILE A 47 -79.90 -4.69 -36.77
N LEU A 48 -79.54 -5.98 -36.90
CA LEU A 48 -78.58 -6.64 -36.00
C LEU A 48 -77.19 -6.00 -36.10
N TYR A 49 -76.71 -5.67 -37.30
CA TYR A 49 -75.43 -4.97 -37.48
C TYR A 49 -75.45 -3.56 -36.86
N ILE A 50 -76.49 -2.76 -37.13
CA ILE A 50 -76.64 -1.41 -36.57
C ILE A 50 -76.75 -1.49 -35.06
N GLY A 51 -77.57 -2.41 -34.54
CA GLY A 51 -77.74 -2.66 -33.11
C GLY A 51 -76.42 -3.03 -32.44
N GLN A 52 -75.65 -3.93 -33.04
CA GLN A 52 -74.33 -4.32 -32.57
C GLN A 52 -73.33 -3.15 -32.56
N LYS A 53 -73.31 -2.32 -33.62
CA LYS A 53 -72.43 -1.14 -33.71
C LYS A 53 -72.81 -0.03 -32.74
N LEU A 54 -74.11 0.23 -32.60
CA LEU A 54 -74.63 1.19 -31.65
C LEU A 54 -74.28 0.77 -30.21
N PHE A 55 -74.45 -0.51 -29.90
CA PHE A 55 -74.11 -1.05 -28.59
C PHE A 55 -72.60 -0.98 -28.30
N GLU A 56 -71.75 -1.32 -29.28
CA GLU A 56 -70.29 -1.13 -29.20
C GLU A 56 -69.93 0.34 -28.89
N HIS A 57 -70.63 1.29 -29.51
CA HIS A 57 -70.40 2.73 -29.33
C HIS A 57 -70.88 3.25 -27.96
N VAL A 58 -72.06 2.82 -27.51
CA VAL A 58 -72.71 3.28 -26.28
C VAL A 58 -72.00 2.74 -25.05
N PHE A 59 -71.81 1.42 -24.97
CA PHE A 59 -71.28 0.78 -23.76
C PHE A 59 -69.76 0.86 -23.65
N LYS A 60 -69.06 1.13 -24.77
CA LYS A 60 -67.58 1.21 -24.87
C LYS A 60 -66.84 0.05 -24.20
N ASN A 61 -67.51 -1.08 -24.00
CA ASN A 61 -66.98 -2.26 -23.34
C ASN A 61 -67.01 -3.44 -24.32
N ILE A 62 -65.81 -3.82 -24.75
CA ILE A 62 -65.64 -4.83 -25.79
C ILE A 62 -66.06 -6.23 -25.37
N ARG A 63 -66.02 -6.52 -24.06
CA ARG A 63 -66.47 -7.81 -23.51
C ARG A 63 -67.98 -7.91 -23.56
N VAL A 64 -68.67 -6.83 -23.22
CA VAL A 64 -70.14 -6.77 -23.29
C VAL A 64 -70.59 -6.78 -24.75
N ALA A 65 -69.90 -6.08 -25.64
CA ALA A 65 -70.15 -6.17 -27.09
C ALA A 65 -70.00 -7.60 -27.62
N ALA A 66 -69.03 -8.37 -27.12
CA ALA A 66 -68.88 -9.78 -27.46
C ALA A 66 -70.03 -10.64 -26.93
N ILE A 67 -70.61 -10.33 -25.78
CA ILE A 67 -71.80 -11.03 -25.27
C ILE A 67 -73.00 -10.75 -26.19
N LEU A 68 -73.21 -9.49 -26.56
CA LEU A 68 -74.26 -9.12 -27.51
C LEU A 68 -74.07 -9.83 -28.86
N MET A 69 -72.83 -10.01 -29.31
CA MET A 69 -72.56 -10.74 -30.54
C MET A 69 -73.08 -12.18 -30.50
N GLY A 70 -73.08 -12.82 -29.33
CA GLY A 70 -73.70 -14.14 -29.13
C GLY A 70 -75.21 -14.11 -29.40
N PHE A 71 -75.91 -13.10 -28.87
CA PHE A 71 -77.32 -12.86 -29.17
C PHE A 71 -77.54 -12.56 -30.67
N SER A 72 -76.79 -11.60 -31.23
CA SER A 72 -76.93 -11.18 -32.64
C SER A 72 -76.70 -12.34 -33.61
N SER A 73 -75.75 -13.23 -33.30
CA SER A 73 -75.47 -14.45 -34.08
C SER A 73 -76.65 -15.43 -34.08
N MET A 74 -77.32 -15.58 -32.95
CA MET A 74 -78.48 -16.48 -32.83
C MET A 74 -79.75 -15.86 -33.40
N ALA A 75 -79.95 -14.55 -33.26
CA ALA A 75 -81.04 -13.83 -33.92
C ALA A 75 -80.89 -13.89 -35.45
N LEU A 76 -79.64 -13.84 -35.96
CA LEU A 76 -79.36 -14.06 -37.37
C LEU A 76 -79.70 -15.50 -37.79
N SER A 77 -79.34 -16.49 -36.98
CA SER A 77 -79.70 -17.90 -37.23
C SER A 77 -81.22 -18.12 -37.22
N ALA A 78 -81.93 -17.53 -36.27
CA ALA A 78 -83.38 -17.56 -36.18
C ALA A 78 -84.05 -16.98 -37.44
N THR A 79 -83.52 -15.86 -37.94
CA THR A 79 -83.98 -15.27 -39.21
C THR A 79 -83.77 -16.23 -40.38
N MET A 80 -82.62 -16.90 -40.45
CA MET A 80 -82.32 -17.88 -41.50
C MET A 80 -83.29 -19.06 -41.47
N ILE A 81 -83.58 -19.59 -40.29
CA ILE A 81 -84.52 -20.70 -40.10
C ILE A 81 -85.94 -20.28 -40.50
N HIS A 82 -86.37 -19.07 -40.12
CA HIS A 82 -87.67 -18.52 -40.52
C HIS A 82 -87.82 -18.39 -42.04
N LEU A 83 -86.84 -17.77 -42.71
CA LEU A 83 -86.83 -17.63 -44.17
C LEU A 83 -86.77 -19.00 -44.88
N GLY A 84 -86.16 -19.98 -44.24
CA GLY A 84 -86.14 -21.38 -44.69
C GLY A 84 -87.38 -22.19 -44.30
N LYS A 85 -88.48 -21.55 -43.86
CA LYS A 85 -89.74 -22.18 -43.43
C LYS A 85 -89.58 -23.27 -42.37
N GLY A 86 -88.64 -23.11 -41.44
CA GLY A 86 -88.43 -24.06 -40.34
C GLY A 86 -87.80 -25.40 -40.76
N MET A 87 -87.13 -25.46 -41.93
CA MET A 87 -86.38 -26.66 -42.33
C MET A 87 -85.22 -26.97 -41.36
N ILE A 88 -85.02 -28.26 -41.07
CA ILE A 88 -84.02 -28.73 -40.08
C ILE A 88 -82.60 -28.38 -40.54
N GLU A 89 -82.32 -28.40 -41.84
CA GLU A 89 -80.99 -28.13 -42.40
C GLU A 89 -80.48 -26.73 -42.05
N TRP A 90 -81.37 -25.74 -41.95
CA TRP A 90 -80.97 -24.38 -41.57
C TRP A 90 -80.62 -24.23 -40.08
N HIS A 91 -81.00 -25.22 -39.25
CA HIS A 91 -80.58 -25.25 -37.85
C HIS A 91 -79.08 -25.55 -37.69
N PHE A 92 -78.43 -26.15 -38.70
CA PHE A 92 -76.97 -26.34 -38.70
C PHE A 92 -76.19 -25.02 -38.54
N HIS A 93 -76.78 -23.90 -38.96
CA HIS A 93 -76.18 -22.59 -38.77
C HIS A 93 -75.97 -22.20 -37.29
N ILE A 94 -76.85 -22.66 -36.39
CA ILE A 94 -76.71 -22.44 -34.94
C ILE A 94 -75.42 -23.09 -34.43
N PHE A 95 -75.19 -24.35 -34.78
CA PHE A 95 -74.01 -25.11 -34.38
C PHE A 95 -72.72 -24.47 -34.96
N VAL A 96 -72.74 -24.12 -36.24
CA VAL A 96 -71.61 -23.42 -36.89
C VAL A 96 -71.28 -22.11 -36.17
N LEU A 97 -72.28 -21.28 -35.86
CA LEU A 97 -72.03 -20.01 -35.18
C LEU A 97 -71.60 -20.19 -33.72
N ILE A 98 -72.15 -21.14 -32.97
CA ILE A 98 -71.67 -21.47 -31.62
C ILE A 98 -70.20 -21.89 -31.66
N GLY A 99 -69.81 -22.73 -32.63
CA GLY A 99 -68.43 -23.11 -32.90
C GLY A 99 -67.53 -21.91 -33.19
N VAL A 100 -67.93 -21.00 -34.10
CA VAL A 100 -67.15 -19.79 -34.42
C VAL A 100 -67.04 -18.84 -33.23
N LEU A 101 -68.09 -18.71 -32.41
CA LEU A 101 -68.08 -17.86 -31.22
C LEU A 101 -67.04 -18.31 -30.18
N SER A 102 -66.55 -19.56 -30.22
CA SER A 102 -65.41 -20.00 -29.40
C SER A 102 -64.12 -19.21 -29.67
N LEU A 103 -63.95 -18.64 -30.87
CA LEU A 103 -62.81 -17.78 -31.23
C LEU A 103 -62.78 -16.46 -30.46
N PHE A 104 -63.91 -16.05 -29.88
CA PHE A 104 -63.95 -14.86 -29.04
C PHE A 104 -63.23 -15.07 -27.71
N ALA A 105 -62.90 -16.33 -27.34
CA ALA A 105 -62.31 -16.67 -26.06
C ALA A 105 -63.14 -16.16 -24.86
N SER A 106 -64.45 -15.97 -25.06
CA SER A 106 -65.42 -15.48 -24.09
C SER A 106 -66.53 -16.52 -23.86
N PRO A 107 -66.51 -17.27 -22.76
CA PRO A 107 -67.58 -18.23 -22.42
C PRO A 107 -68.96 -17.61 -22.39
N LEU A 108 -69.06 -16.38 -21.90
CA LEU A 108 -70.33 -15.66 -21.80
C LEU A 108 -70.95 -15.35 -23.18
N THR A 109 -70.13 -15.23 -24.22
CA THR A 109 -70.62 -15.07 -25.60
C THR A 109 -71.32 -16.33 -26.08
N ILE A 110 -70.78 -17.50 -25.75
CA ILE A 110 -71.37 -18.80 -26.11
C ILE A 110 -72.63 -19.05 -25.27
N VAL A 111 -72.59 -18.76 -23.97
CA VAL A 111 -73.77 -18.89 -23.09
C VAL A 111 -74.90 -17.97 -23.56
N ALA A 112 -74.61 -16.73 -23.94
CA ALA A 112 -75.60 -15.82 -24.50
C ALA A 112 -76.21 -16.35 -25.80
N ALA A 113 -75.40 -16.97 -26.67
CA ALA A 113 -75.90 -17.64 -27.86
C ALA A 113 -76.82 -18.83 -27.50
N ALA A 114 -76.35 -19.76 -26.67
CA ALA A 114 -77.12 -20.93 -26.25
C ALA A 114 -78.48 -20.55 -25.62
N LEU A 115 -78.49 -19.54 -24.74
CA LEU A 115 -79.70 -19.02 -24.13
C LEU A 115 -80.63 -18.37 -25.15
N THR A 116 -80.09 -17.58 -26.08
CA THR A 116 -80.90 -16.95 -27.14
C THR A 116 -81.55 -18.00 -28.03
N ALA A 117 -80.80 -19.04 -28.43
CA ALA A 117 -81.33 -20.16 -29.19
C ALA A 117 -82.42 -20.90 -28.39
N ALA A 118 -82.17 -21.24 -27.13
CA ALA A 118 -83.14 -21.95 -26.29
C ALA A 118 -84.44 -21.14 -26.11
N ILE A 119 -84.34 -19.85 -25.78
CA ILE A 119 -85.51 -18.96 -25.63
C ILE A 119 -86.27 -18.88 -26.95
N HIS A 120 -85.58 -18.69 -28.08
CA HIS A 120 -86.22 -18.63 -29.39
C HIS A 120 -87.02 -19.90 -29.70
N HIS A 121 -86.41 -21.09 -29.57
CA HIS A 121 -87.07 -22.35 -29.93
C HIS A 121 -88.24 -22.68 -29.01
N VAL A 122 -88.13 -22.40 -27.71
CA VAL A 122 -89.23 -22.61 -26.76
C VAL A 122 -90.37 -21.64 -27.01
N THR A 123 -90.08 -20.35 -27.16
CA THR A 123 -91.13 -19.33 -27.34
C THR A 123 -91.83 -19.50 -28.70
N PHE A 124 -91.08 -19.67 -29.78
CA PHE A 124 -91.67 -19.79 -31.11
C PHE A 124 -92.40 -21.13 -31.29
N TYR A 125 -92.03 -22.21 -30.60
CA TYR A 125 -92.83 -23.44 -30.60
C TYR A 125 -94.28 -23.20 -30.15
N PHE A 126 -94.52 -22.32 -29.18
CA PHE A 126 -95.86 -22.02 -28.69
C PHE A 126 -96.60 -20.94 -29.51
N TYR A 127 -95.89 -19.94 -30.03
CA TYR A 127 -96.52 -18.77 -30.65
C TYR A 127 -96.41 -18.72 -32.19
N LEU A 128 -95.38 -19.34 -32.77
CA LEU A 128 -95.12 -19.33 -34.22
C LEU A 128 -94.35 -20.60 -34.66
N PRO A 129 -94.96 -21.80 -34.52
CA PRO A 129 -94.24 -23.07 -34.70
C PRO A 129 -93.71 -23.28 -36.12
N GLU A 130 -94.41 -22.79 -37.15
CA GLU A 130 -94.00 -22.88 -38.56
C GLU A 130 -92.69 -22.14 -38.86
N SER A 131 -92.30 -21.19 -38.00
CA SER A 131 -91.03 -20.47 -38.10
C SER A 131 -89.83 -21.26 -37.57
N VAL A 132 -90.07 -22.38 -36.88
CA VAL A 132 -89.02 -23.21 -36.26
C VAL A 132 -89.04 -24.61 -36.85
N PHE A 133 -90.23 -25.18 -37.12
CA PHE A 133 -90.37 -26.54 -37.67
C PHE A 133 -91.30 -26.54 -38.88
N ASN A 134 -90.89 -27.20 -39.96
CA ASN A 134 -91.70 -27.38 -41.17
C ASN A 134 -92.71 -28.55 -41.09
N TYR A 135 -92.92 -29.12 -39.90
CA TYR A 135 -93.85 -30.22 -39.60
C TYR A 135 -94.40 -30.08 -38.19
N ASN A 136 -95.45 -30.86 -37.86
CA ASN A 136 -96.02 -30.94 -36.52
C ASN A 136 -95.05 -31.62 -35.53
N ALA A 137 -94.05 -30.87 -35.08
CA ALA A 137 -93.07 -31.33 -34.12
C ALA A 137 -93.71 -31.50 -32.74
N SER A 138 -93.36 -32.59 -32.04
CA SER A 138 -93.70 -32.73 -30.63
C SER A 138 -92.72 -31.94 -29.76
N ILE A 139 -93.14 -31.56 -28.55
CA ILE A 139 -92.27 -30.86 -27.59
C ILE A 139 -90.99 -31.64 -27.27
N TYR A 140 -91.01 -32.97 -27.41
CA TYR A 140 -89.83 -33.82 -27.21
C TYR A 140 -88.71 -33.53 -28.22
N ILE A 141 -89.04 -33.07 -29.43
CA ILE A 141 -88.04 -32.71 -30.45
C ILE A 141 -87.30 -31.42 -30.02
N VAL A 142 -88.01 -30.44 -29.45
CA VAL A 142 -87.41 -29.22 -28.88
C VAL A 142 -86.45 -29.58 -27.75
N VAL A 143 -86.82 -30.54 -26.89
CA VAL A 143 -85.96 -31.02 -25.80
C VAL A 143 -84.68 -31.68 -26.33
N ILE A 144 -84.78 -32.51 -27.37
CA ILE A 144 -83.60 -33.13 -28.01
C ILE A 144 -82.68 -32.06 -28.63
N HIS A 145 -83.23 -31.07 -29.33
CA HIS A 145 -82.44 -29.96 -29.88
C HIS A 145 -81.74 -29.15 -28.78
N ALA A 146 -82.46 -28.84 -27.70
CA ALA A 146 -81.89 -28.17 -26.54
C ALA A 146 -80.74 -28.99 -25.92
N ALA A 147 -80.88 -30.32 -25.82
CA ALA A 147 -79.82 -31.19 -25.31
C ALA A 147 -78.55 -31.12 -26.17
N PHE A 148 -78.67 -31.15 -27.50
CA PHE A 148 -77.51 -31.02 -28.39
C PHE A 148 -76.83 -29.65 -28.31
N VAL A 149 -77.62 -28.56 -28.24
CA VAL A 149 -77.08 -27.20 -28.05
C VAL A 149 -76.35 -27.08 -26.71
N VAL A 150 -76.86 -27.71 -25.64
CA VAL A 150 -76.18 -27.74 -24.34
C VAL A 150 -74.84 -28.48 -24.43
N VAL A 151 -74.82 -29.68 -25.03
CA VAL A 151 -73.58 -30.47 -25.18
C VAL A 151 -72.53 -29.71 -25.99
N GLU A 152 -72.92 -29.13 -27.13
CA GLU A 152 -72.02 -28.31 -27.94
C GLU A 152 -71.54 -27.08 -27.17
N SER A 153 -72.45 -26.35 -26.51
CA SER A 153 -72.11 -25.14 -25.77
C SER A 153 -71.14 -25.42 -24.64
N VAL A 154 -71.25 -26.55 -23.95
CA VAL A 154 -70.28 -26.98 -22.93
C VAL A 154 -68.90 -27.19 -23.55
N ALA A 155 -68.82 -27.89 -24.69
CA ALA A 155 -67.56 -28.11 -25.40
C ALA A 155 -66.94 -26.80 -25.90
N CYS A 156 -67.74 -25.91 -26.48
CA CYS A 156 -67.29 -24.60 -26.96
C CYS A 156 -66.88 -23.69 -25.80
N VAL A 157 -67.58 -23.70 -24.67
CA VAL A 157 -67.20 -22.95 -23.45
C VAL A 157 -65.85 -23.43 -22.93
N TYR A 158 -65.61 -24.73 -22.91
CA TYR A 158 -64.32 -25.30 -22.55
C TYR A 158 -63.22 -24.84 -23.50
N LEU A 159 -63.41 -24.97 -24.82
CA LEU A 159 -62.45 -24.52 -25.84
C LEU A 159 -62.16 -23.01 -25.73
N SER A 160 -63.20 -22.20 -25.57
CA SER A 160 -63.10 -20.76 -25.39
C SER A 160 -62.29 -20.39 -24.15
N ASN A 161 -62.49 -21.11 -23.03
CA ASN A 161 -61.68 -20.93 -21.83
C ASN A 161 -60.21 -21.30 -22.04
N GLN A 162 -59.93 -22.40 -22.75
CA GLN A 162 -58.56 -22.79 -23.05
C GLN A 162 -57.88 -21.78 -23.97
N PHE A 163 -58.58 -21.28 -24.98
CA PHE A 163 -58.04 -20.25 -25.87
C PHE A 163 -57.75 -18.96 -25.11
N LYS A 164 -58.61 -18.56 -24.17
CA LYS A 164 -58.35 -17.42 -23.28
C LYS A 164 -57.07 -17.59 -22.46
N LYS A 165 -56.85 -18.76 -21.86
CA LYS A 165 -55.62 -19.04 -21.10
C LYS A 165 -54.36 -18.89 -21.95
N VAL A 166 -54.40 -19.31 -23.21
CA VAL A 166 -53.26 -19.15 -24.14
C VAL A 166 -52.98 -17.66 -24.42
N LEU A 167 -54.01 -16.85 -24.64
CA LEU A 167 -53.85 -15.40 -24.86
C LEU A 167 -53.31 -14.68 -23.61
N ASP A 168 -53.77 -15.08 -22.42
CA ASP A 168 -53.28 -14.53 -21.15
C ASP A 168 -51.81 -14.96 -20.89
N LEU A 169 -51.44 -16.19 -21.24
CA LEU A 169 -50.06 -16.69 -21.14
C LEU A 169 -49.12 -15.91 -22.07
N GLN A 170 -49.56 -15.57 -23.28
CA GLN A 170 -48.78 -14.77 -24.23
C GLN A 170 -48.42 -13.39 -23.65
N ASP A 171 -49.36 -12.74 -22.95
CA ASP A 171 -49.09 -11.45 -22.29
C ASP A 171 -48.12 -11.59 -21.11
N ARG A 172 -48.26 -12.64 -20.29
CA ARG A 172 -47.32 -12.92 -19.19
C ARG A 172 -45.90 -13.12 -19.71
N ILE A 173 -45.73 -14.00 -20.69
CA ILE A 173 -44.42 -14.28 -21.32
C ILE A 173 -43.81 -12.98 -21.87
N LYS A 174 -44.61 -12.15 -22.55
CA LYS A 174 -44.12 -10.88 -23.11
C LYS A 174 -43.66 -9.90 -22.03
N ASN A 175 -44.41 -9.78 -20.94
CA ASN A 175 -44.15 -8.80 -19.87
C ASN A 175 -43.01 -9.25 -18.95
N GLU A 176 -42.81 -10.56 -18.78
CA GLU A 176 -41.76 -11.11 -17.91
C GLU A 176 -40.42 -11.31 -18.63
N ILE A 177 -40.41 -11.72 -19.91
CA ILE A 177 -39.15 -11.94 -20.65
C ILE A 177 -38.43 -10.64 -20.98
N SER A 178 -39.15 -9.56 -21.30
CA SER A 178 -38.53 -8.28 -21.69
C SER A 178 -37.57 -7.71 -20.64
N PRO A 179 -37.97 -7.52 -19.36
CA PRO A 179 -37.06 -7.02 -18.36
C PRO A 179 -35.92 -8.01 -18.10
N LEU A 180 -36.19 -9.32 -18.17
CA LEU A 180 -35.17 -10.35 -17.98
C LEU A 180 -34.05 -10.26 -19.03
N VAL A 181 -34.39 -10.10 -20.32
CA VAL A 181 -33.41 -9.93 -21.41
C VAL A 181 -32.54 -8.69 -21.18
N THR A 182 -33.15 -7.56 -20.81
CA THR A 182 -32.41 -6.32 -20.54
C THR A 182 -31.48 -6.45 -19.33
N SER A 183 -31.94 -7.13 -18.27
CA SER A 183 -31.12 -7.40 -17.09
C SER A 183 -29.95 -8.33 -17.40
N ILE A 184 -30.15 -9.39 -18.19
CA ILE A 184 -29.08 -10.31 -18.61
C ILE A 184 -28.05 -9.57 -19.48
N ASP A 185 -28.49 -8.77 -20.44
CA ASP A 185 -27.59 -7.98 -21.29
C ASP A 185 -26.73 -7.00 -20.48
N SER A 186 -27.35 -6.28 -19.54
CA SER A 186 -26.65 -5.34 -18.65
C SER A 186 -25.65 -6.06 -17.75
N ALA A 187 -26.05 -7.17 -17.13
CA ALA A 187 -25.18 -7.98 -16.27
C ALA A 187 -24.01 -8.61 -17.04
N SER A 188 -24.25 -9.07 -18.27
CA SER A 188 -23.20 -9.60 -19.14
C SER A 188 -22.17 -8.53 -19.49
N LYS A 189 -22.63 -7.33 -19.85
CA LYS A 189 -21.73 -6.20 -20.17
C LYS A 189 -20.92 -5.75 -18.96
N GLU A 190 -21.56 -5.65 -17.79
CA GLU A 190 -20.88 -5.33 -16.53
C GLU A 190 -19.83 -6.39 -16.19
N SER A 191 -20.19 -7.68 -16.27
CA SER A 191 -19.27 -8.79 -16.04
C SER A 191 -18.08 -8.79 -16.99
N SER A 192 -18.29 -8.48 -18.27
CA SER A 192 -17.21 -8.35 -19.26
C SER A 192 -16.23 -7.23 -18.88
N VAL A 193 -16.72 -6.07 -18.47
CA VAL A 193 -15.86 -4.95 -18.02
C VAL A 193 -15.09 -5.34 -16.77
N SER A 194 -15.75 -5.94 -15.77
CA SER A 194 -15.09 -6.43 -14.56
C SER A 194 -13.99 -7.45 -14.89
N CYS A 195 -14.22 -8.34 -15.85
CA CYS A 195 -13.23 -9.33 -16.29
C CYS A 195 -11.99 -8.65 -16.89
N THR A 196 -12.17 -7.65 -17.76
CA THR A 196 -11.03 -6.92 -18.34
C THR A 196 -10.21 -6.15 -17.31
N THR A 197 -10.88 -5.53 -16.32
CA THR A 197 -10.21 -4.82 -15.22
C THR A 197 -9.40 -5.78 -14.35
N LEU A 198 -9.99 -6.92 -13.98
CA LEU A 198 -9.32 -7.94 -13.17
C LEU A 198 -8.14 -8.59 -13.89
N LEU A 199 -8.22 -8.80 -15.21
CA LEU A 199 -7.08 -9.25 -16.02
C LEU A 199 -5.92 -8.25 -15.94
N GLY A 200 -6.19 -6.96 -16.13
CA GLY A 200 -5.15 -5.92 -16.02
C GLY A 200 -4.53 -5.84 -14.62
N LEU A 201 -5.33 -6.00 -13.56
CA LEU A 201 -4.82 -6.08 -12.18
C LEU A 201 -3.93 -7.31 -11.97
N THR A 202 -4.28 -8.44 -12.59
CA THR A 202 -3.51 -9.69 -12.49
C THR A 202 -2.14 -9.58 -13.18
N ASP A 203 -2.08 -8.92 -14.35
CA ASP A 203 -0.82 -8.64 -15.05
C ASP A 203 0.07 -7.68 -14.25
N ASN A 204 -0.53 -6.64 -13.65
CA ASN A 204 0.18 -5.71 -12.76
C ASN A 204 0.74 -6.43 -11.52
N ASN A 205 -0.04 -7.31 -10.89
CA ASN A 205 0.43 -8.12 -9.76
C ASN A 205 1.62 -9.00 -10.16
N THR A 206 1.57 -9.65 -11.32
CA THR A 206 2.66 -10.50 -11.81
C THR A 206 3.96 -9.71 -11.99
N SER A 207 3.84 -8.49 -12.53
CA SER A 207 4.99 -7.58 -12.70
C SER A 207 5.54 -7.11 -11.36
N ALA A 208 4.66 -6.73 -10.42
CA ALA A 208 5.04 -6.32 -9.06
C ALA A 208 5.73 -7.46 -8.30
N ILE A 209 5.25 -8.70 -8.42
CA ILE A 209 5.88 -9.88 -7.82
C ILE A 209 7.32 -10.02 -8.32
N ALA A 210 7.55 -9.93 -9.64
CA ALA A 210 8.89 -10.04 -10.21
C ALA A 210 9.84 -8.94 -9.69
N GLU A 211 9.35 -7.70 -9.60
CA GLU A 211 10.12 -6.58 -9.07
C GLU A 211 10.46 -6.75 -7.58
N ILE A 212 9.48 -7.15 -6.76
CA ILE A 212 9.67 -7.40 -5.33
C ILE A 212 10.62 -8.58 -5.12
N SER A 213 10.50 -9.68 -5.88
CA SER A 213 11.45 -10.81 -5.83
C SER A 213 12.88 -10.36 -6.13
N ALA A 214 13.07 -9.54 -7.18
CA ALA A 214 14.38 -9.00 -7.48
C ALA A 214 14.91 -8.08 -6.37
N GLY A 215 14.03 -7.28 -5.75
CA GLY A 215 14.35 -6.48 -4.57
C GLY A 215 14.77 -7.31 -3.36
N ALA A 216 14.01 -8.37 -3.06
CA ALA A 216 14.30 -9.29 -1.97
C ALA A 216 15.65 -10.00 -2.16
N GLY A 217 15.97 -10.40 -3.40
CA GLY A 217 17.30 -10.95 -3.75
C GLY A 217 18.44 -9.98 -3.42
N ARG A 218 18.31 -8.71 -3.81
CA ARG A 218 19.32 -7.67 -3.49
C ARG A 218 19.46 -7.44 -1.99
N ILE A 219 18.37 -7.45 -1.23
CA ILE A 219 18.41 -7.32 0.24
C ILE A 219 19.17 -8.50 0.86
N SER A 220 18.91 -9.73 0.39
CA SER A 220 19.65 -10.92 0.86
C SER A 220 21.14 -10.82 0.57
N GLU A 221 21.52 -10.39 -0.63
CA GLU A 221 22.93 -10.18 -0.99
C GLU A 221 23.59 -9.11 -0.12
N MET A 222 22.90 -7.98 0.12
CA MET A 222 23.36 -6.92 1.02
C MET A 222 23.52 -7.41 2.47
N ALA A 223 22.60 -8.22 2.99
CA ALA A 223 22.69 -8.77 4.33
C ALA A 223 23.91 -9.69 4.47
N ILE A 224 24.17 -10.55 3.47
CA ILE A 224 25.37 -11.41 3.44
C ILE A 224 26.65 -10.56 3.37
N ALA A 225 26.70 -9.56 2.49
CA ALA A 225 27.84 -8.65 2.38
C ALA A 225 28.09 -7.87 3.68
N THR A 226 27.02 -7.46 4.36
CA THR A 226 27.09 -6.78 5.66
C THR A 226 27.73 -7.69 6.70
N LYS A 227 27.31 -8.96 6.78
CA LYS A 227 27.93 -9.94 7.68
C LYS A 227 29.42 -10.14 7.40
N GLN A 228 29.84 -10.19 6.14
CA GLN A 228 31.26 -10.27 5.80
C GLN A 228 32.04 -9.04 6.29
N LYS A 229 31.47 -7.84 6.14
CA LYS A 229 32.09 -6.60 6.64
C LYS A 229 32.15 -6.53 8.16
N ILE A 230 31.18 -7.13 8.86
CA ILE A 230 31.25 -7.28 10.32
C ILE A 230 32.46 -8.14 10.71
N LEU A 231 32.67 -9.28 10.06
CA LEU A 231 33.83 -10.15 10.33
C LEU A 231 35.17 -9.43 10.09
N GLU A 232 35.27 -8.67 9.00
CA GLU A 232 36.45 -7.86 8.71
C GLU A 232 36.69 -6.79 9.79
N THR A 233 35.63 -6.12 10.23
CA THR A 233 35.70 -5.10 11.30
C THR A 233 36.08 -5.72 12.65
N LEU A 234 35.53 -6.89 12.99
CA LEU A 234 35.93 -7.63 14.21
C LEU A 234 37.42 -7.97 14.22
N ASN A 235 37.99 -8.32 13.07
CA ASN A 235 39.43 -8.56 12.95
C ASN A 235 40.24 -7.26 13.19
N ILE A 236 39.79 -6.13 12.63
CA ILE A 236 40.41 -4.82 12.89
C ILE A 236 40.32 -4.44 14.38
N MET A 237 39.21 -4.74 15.03
CA MET A 237 39.05 -4.51 16.46
C MET A 237 40.01 -5.35 17.30
N LYS A 238 40.22 -6.61 16.93
CA LYS A 238 41.23 -7.45 17.58
C LYS A 238 42.63 -6.83 17.49
N ILE A 239 43.02 -6.39 16.29
CA ILE A 239 44.31 -5.71 16.08
C ILE A 239 44.40 -4.41 16.90
N THR A 240 43.31 -3.65 16.96
CA THR A 240 43.23 -2.43 17.78
C THR A 240 43.43 -2.75 19.27
N GLN A 241 42.84 -3.84 19.76
CA GLN A 241 42.99 -4.27 21.15
C GLN A 241 44.43 -4.70 21.46
N GLU A 242 45.09 -5.42 20.55
CA GLU A 242 46.51 -5.76 20.67
C GLU A 242 47.37 -4.49 20.73
N SER A 243 47.09 -3.49 19.89
CA SER A 243 47.79 -2.19 19.90
C SER A 243 47.58 -1.39 21.19
N VAL A 244 46.37 -1.43 21.78
CA VAL A 244 46.08 -0.81 23.09
C VAL A 244 46.91 -1.49 24.20
N ASN A 245 47.03 -2.81 24.16
CA ASN A 245 47.84 -3.55 25.14
C ASN A 245 49.32 -3.18 25.04
N GLU A 246 49.89 -3.15 23.83
CA GLU A 246 51.27 -2.71 23.60
C GLU A 246 51.49 -1.26 24.05
N SER A 247 50.51 -0.39 23.79
CA SER A 247 50.54 1.00 24.23
C SER A 247 50.52 1.17 25.75
N SER A 248 49.90 0.23 26.47
CA SER A 248 49.93 0.19 27.93
C SER A 248 51.35 -0.03 28.46
N GLU A 249 52.14 -0.85 27.78
CA GLU A 249 53.55 -1.08 28.09
C GLU A 249 54.37 0.20 27.89
N VAL A 250 54.15 0.92 26.78
CA VAL A 250 54.80 2.22 26.52
C VAL A 250 54.48 3.26 27.59
N ILE A 251 53.23 3.31 28.08
CA ILE A 251 52.86 4.21 29.20
C ILE A 251 53.64 3.85 30.47
N LYS A 252 53.79 2.55 30.75
CA LYS A 252 54.52 2.06 31.92
C LYS A 252 56.01 2.38 31.82
N GLU A 253 56.61 2.24 30.64
CA GLU A 253 57.97 2.72 30.38
C GLU A 253 58.09 4.23 30.60
N GLY A 254 57.09 5.00 30.18
CA GLY A 254 57.02 6.43 30.45
C GLY A 254 56.92 6.78 31.94
N GLU A 255 56.20 5.99 32.74
CA GLU A 255 56.16 6.13 34.20
C GLU A 255 57.54 5.84 34.83
N ASN A 256 58.24 4.79 34.38
CA ASN A 256 59.60 4.49 34.83
C ASN A 256 60.61 5.59 34.45
N PHE A 257 60.44 6.21 33.29
CA PHE A 257 61.29 7.35 32.88
C PHE A 257 61.05 8.58 33.76
N LEU A 258 59.80 8.85 34.20
CA LEU A 258 59.52 9.91 35.18
C LEU A 258 60.23 9.65 36.51
N GLU A 259 60.23 8.40 36.98
CA GLU A 259 60.94 8.04 38.21
C GLU A 259 62.45 8.26 38.06
N SER A 260 63.02 7.89 36.91
CA SER A 260 64.44 8.13 36.58
C SER A 260 64.76 9.62 36.54
N LEU A 261 63.90 10.46 35.95
CA LEU A 261 64.07 11.92 35.93
C LEU A 261 64.01 12.51 37.34
N ASN A 262 63.13 12.02 38.22
CA ASN A 262 63.08 12.43 39.62
C ASN A 262 64.37 12.07 40.36
N GLN A 263 64.98 10.92 40.08
CA GLN A 263 66.28 10.55 40.64
C GLN A 263 67.38 11.50 40.17
N VAL A 264 67.42 11.83 38.88
CA VAL A 264 68.39 12.82 38.33
C VAL A 264 68.18 14.19 38.97
N LYS A 265 66.93 14.62 39.18
CA LYS A 265 66.62 15.88 39.88
C LYS A 265 67.19 15.90 41.29
N LYS A 266 66.99 14.82 42.05
CA LYS A 266 67.54 14.70 43.41
C LYS A 266 69.08 14.72 43.41
N GLN A 267 69.71 13.98 42.49
CA GLN A 267 71.17 13.99 42.35
C GLN A 267 71.71 15.38 42.00
N MET A 268 70.96 16.16 41.24
CA MET A 268 71.33 17.53 40.88
C MET A 268 71.26 18.48 42.08
N GLU A 269 70.24 18.36 42.92
CA GLU A 269 70.13 19.10 44.19
C GLU A 269 71.29 18.76 45.15
N GLU A 270 71.64 17.48 45.25
CA GLU A 270 72.80 17.01 46.03
C GLU A 270 74.13 17.56 45.47
N LEU A 271 74.32 17.53 44.14
CA LEU A 271 75.51 18.06 43.47
C LEU A 271 75.66 19.57 43.68
N GLN A 272 74.56 20.33 43.65
CA GLN A 272 74.56 21.76 43.92
C GLN A 272 75.00 22.06 45.35
N SER A 273 74.46 21.33 46.33
CA SER A 273 74.87 21.47 47.74
C SER A 273 76.34 21.12 47.94
N LEU A 274 76.81 20.00 47.38
CA LEU A 274 78.20 19.56 47.50
C LEU A 274 79.16 20.57 46.86
N SER A 275 78.86 21.02 45.64
CA SER A 275 79.70 21.98 44.91
C SER A 275 79.79 23.32 45.64
N SER A 276 78.66 23.82 46.17
CA SER A 276 78.64 25.04 46.97
C SER A 276 79.51 24.93 48.22
N ASN A 277 79.43 23.80 48.94
CA ASN A 277 80.23 23.58 50.15
C ASN A 277 81.73 23.46 49.85
N GLN A 278 82.09 22.70 48.81
CA GLN A 278 83.49 22.54 48.42
C GLN A 278 84.11 23.85 47.93
N LEU A 279 83.40 24.60 47.09
CA LEU A 279 83.88 25.88 46.59
C LEU A 279 84.02 26.91 47.73
N GLN A 280 83.10 26.93 48.68
CA GLN A 280 83.22 27.77 49.88
C GLN A 280 84.48 27.42 50.69
N SER A 281 84.74 26.13 50.91
CA SER A 281 85.96 25.70 51.62
C SER A 281 87.25 26.11 50.89
N VAL A 282 87.24 26.13 49.55
CA VAL A 282 88.38 26.63 48.75
C VAL A 282 88.52 28.15 48.91
N VAL A 283 87.42 28.90 48.88
CA VAL A 283 87.43 30.35 49.15
C VAL A 283 88.01 30.65 50.54
N ASP A 284 87.55 29.93 51.57
CA ASP A 284 88.04 30.08 52.95
C ASP A 284 89.55 29.76 53.07
N SER A 285 90.02 28.79 52.28
CA SER A 285 91.45 28.44 52.21
C SER A 285 92.27 29.55 51.56
N VAL A 286 91.76 30.16 50.48
CA VAL A 286 92.41 31.30 49.81
C VAL A 286 92.44 32.53 50.72
N ASP A 287 91.36 32.80 51.46
CA ASP A 287 91.32 33.86 52.48
C ASP A 287 92.36 33.63 53.58
N THR A 288 92.48 32.39 54.07
CA THR A 288 93.49 32.03 55.05
C THR A 288 94.91 32.26 54.52
N ILE A 289 95.19 31.92 53.25
CA ILE A 289 96.50 32.16 52.63
C ILE A 289 96.75 33.67 52.51
N SER A 290 95.73 34.46 52.16
CA SER A 290 95.81 35.93 52.12
C SER A 290 96.22 36.51 53.48
N ASP A 291 95.55 36.08 54.55
CA ASP A 291 95.85 36.50 55.92
C ASP A 291 97.28 36.15 56.33
N LYS A 292 97.73 34.91 56.03
CA LYS A 292 99.11 34.49 56.32
C LYS A 292 100.14 35.27 55.52
N THR A 293 99.84 35.60 54.25
CA THR A 293 100.70 36.40 53.39
C THR A 293 100.82 37.83 53.92
N SER A 294 99.72 38.41 54.42
CA SER A 294 99.73 39.73 55.08
C SER A 294 100.62 39.73 56.33
N ILE A 295 100.50 38.71 57.19
CA ILE A 295 101.36 38.55 58.38
C ILE A 295 102.84 38.42 57.99
N ILE A 296 103.15 37.66 56.92
CA ILE A 296 104.52 37.54 56.41
C ILE A 296 105.06 38.90 55.98
N ASN A 297 104.25 39.70 55.27
CA ASN A 297 104.63 41.05 54.85
C ASN A 297 104.89 41.97 56.06
N ASP A 298 104.09 41.87 57.13
CA ASP A 298 104.31 42.59 58.38
C ASP A 298 105.63 42.18 59.06
N ILE A 299 105.91 40.87 59.11
CA ILE A 299 107.19 40.34 59.63
C ILE A 299 108.36 40.86 58.81
N VAL A 300 108.23 40.88 57.48
CA VAL A 300 109.24 41.43 56.58
C VAL A 300 109.50 42.91 56.87
N PHE A 301 108.43 43.71 57.03
CA PHE A 301 108.56 45.13 57.35
C PHE A 301 109.27 45.36 58.69
N GLN A 302 108.89 44.61 59.72
CA GLN A 302 109.57 44.64 61.03
C GLN A 302 111.03 44.21 60.91
N THR A 303 111.32 43.15 60.16
CA THR A 303 112.70 42.64 59.96
C THR A 303 113.56 43.67 59.23
N ARG A 304 113.00 44.35 58.23
CA ARG A 304 113.66 45.44 57.51
C ARG A 304 113.95 46.63 58.42
N LEU A 305 113.03 46.99 59.32
CA LEU A 305 113.26 48.02 60.34
C LEU A 305 114.33 47.60 61.36
N LEU A 306 114.33 46.35 61.83
CA LEU A 306 115.36 45.82 62.73
C LEU A 306 116.73 45.84 62.07
N SER A 307 116.83 45.36 60.82
CA SER A 307 118.06 45.38 60.03
C SER A 307 118.55 46.81 59.82
N PHE A 308 117.67 47.75 59.50
CA PHE A 308 118.03 49.15 59.35
C PHE A 308 118.56 49.75 60.66
N ASN A 309 117.86 49.53 61.78
CA ASN A 309 118.31 49.97 63.10
C ASN A 309 119.66 49.35 63.48
N ALA A 310 119.86 48.05 63.19
CA ALA A 310 121.12 47.36 63.42
C ALA A 310 122.25 47.89 62.53
N SER A 311 121.98 48.23 61.27
CA SER A 311 122.94 48.86 60.36
C SER A 311 123.34 50.26 60.84
N VAL A 312 122.39 51.06 61.33
CA VAL A 312 122.66 52.38 61.94
C VAL A 312 123.51 52.25 63.19
N GLU A 313 123.20 51.32 64.09
CA GLU A 313 123.97 51.13 65.33
C GLU A 313 125.37 50.53 65.04
N ALA A 314 125.49 49.66 64.04
CA ALA A 314 126.77 49.17 63.53
C ALA A 314 127.64 50.30 62.96
N ALA A 315 127.05 51.25 62.21
CA ALA A 315 127.74 52.44 61.74
C ALA A 315 128.17 53.36 62.90
N ARG A 316 127.34 53.46 63.95
CA ARG A 316 127.62 54.25 65.17
C ARG A 316 128.78 53.67 66.00
N ALA A 317 128.98 52.36 65.97
CA ALA A 317 130.08 51.66 66.64
C ALA A 317 131.44 51.75 65.90
N GLY A 318 131.50 52.39 64.72
CA GLY A 318 132.75 52.64 63.99
C GLY A 318 133.48 51.36 63.54
N GLU A 319 134.79 51.26 63.78
CA GLU A 319 135.62 50.12 63.38
C GLU A 319 135.17 48.79 64.01
N HIS A 320 134.60 48.81 65.23
CA HIS A 320 134.12 47.61 65.92
C HIS A 320 132.77 47.09 65.39
N GLY A 321 132.03 47.90 64.62
CA GLY A 321 130.73 47.55 64.07
C GLY A 321 130.74 46.98 62.64
N LYS A 322 131.89 46.98 61.95
CA LYS A 322 131.99 46.57 60.52
C LYS A 322 131.38 45.20 60.22
N GLY A 323 131.65 44.19 61.06
CA GLY A 323 131.09 42.85 60.89
C GLY A 323 129.57 42.79 61.09
N PHE A 324 129.04 43.56 62.05
CA PHE A 324 127.60 43.68 62.29
C PHE A 324 126.89 44.45 61.16
N SER A 325 127.56 45.43 60.54
CA SER A 325 127.01 46.17 59.40
C SER A 325 126.75 45.27 58.20
N VAL A 326 127.68 44.37 57.87
CA VAL A 326 127.52 43.42 56.76
C VAL A 326 126.36 42.47 57.00
N VAL A 327 126.23 41.93 58.22
CA VAL A 327 125.10 41.06 58.59
C VAL A 327 123.78 41.82 58.56
N ALA A 328 123.76 43.07 59.03
CA ALA A 328 122.55 43.90 59.01
C ALA A 328 122.11 44.21 57.57
N GLU A 329 123.03 44.53 56.66
CA GLU A 329 122.73 44.77 55.24
C GLU A 329 122.23 43.49 54.53
N GLU A 330 122.83 42.33 54.83
CA GLU A 330 122.37 41.04 54.30
C GLU A 330 120.97 40.67 54.80
N ILE A 331 120.67 40.88 56.09
CA ILE A 331 119.31 40.69 56.64
C ILE A 331 118.31 41.66 55.99
N GLY A 332 118.73 42.90 55.70
CA GLY A 332 117.91 43.90 55.03
C GLY A 332 117.58 43.54 53.58
N SER A 333 118.58 43.03 52.86
CA SER A 333 118.43 42.49 51.51
C SER A 333 117.51 41.26 51.48
N LEU A 334 117.69 40.32 52.43
CA LEU A 334 116.82 39.14 52.57
C LEU A 334 115.37 39.52 52.91
N ALA A 335 115.18 40.52 53.78
CA ALA A 335 113.87 41.08 54.09
C ALA A 335 113.24 41.73 52.85
N ALA A 336 113.99 42.55 52.08
CA ALA A 336 113.48 43.16 50.85
C ALA A 336 113.05 42.11 49.81
N ASN A 337 113.86 41.06 49.61
CA ASN A 337 113.52 39.95 48.71
C ASN A 337 112.30 39.15 49.20
N SER A 338 112.19 38.91 50.52
CA SER A 338 111.04 38.24 51.12
C SER A 338 109.76 39.06 51.00
N GLY A 339 109.87 40.39 51.09
CA GLY A 339 108.73 41.32 50.91
C GLY A 339 108.23 41.32 49.47
N LYS A 340 109.15 41.35 48.51
CA LYS A 340 108.80 41.22 47.09
C LYS A 340 108.10 39.89 46.80
N ALA A 341 108.61 38.78 47.34
CA ALA A 341 107.97 37.48 47.20
C ALA A 341 106.57 37.45 47.87
N SER A 342 106.42 38.09 49.04
CA SER A 342 105.13 38.22 49.73
C SER A 342 104.12 39.05 48.92
N GLU A 343 104.56 40.11 48.26
CA GLU A 343 103.73 40.96 47.38
C GLU A 343 103.31 40.21 46.10
N GLU A 344 104.22 39.43 45.52
CA GLU A 344 103.92 38.53 44.39
C GLU A 344 102.90 37.46 44.78
N ILE A 345 103.03 36.83 45.97
CA ILE A 345 102.06 35.88 46.50
C ILE A 345 100.70 36.56 46.73
N ALA A 346 100.67 37.76 47.34
CA ALA A 346 99.44 38.51 47.56
C ALA A 346 98.71 38.80 46.23
N THR A 347 99.46 39.14 45.19
CA THR A 347 98.92 39.34 43.84
C THR A 347 98.31 38.06 43.26
N ILE A 348 98.99 36.91 43.42
CA ILE A 348 98.48 35.60 42.97
C ILE A 348 97.22 35.20 43.75
N VAL A 349 97.19 35.44 45.06
CA VAL A 349 96.04 35.14 45.92
C VAL A 349 94.83 35.97 45.53
N GLU A 350 95.01 37.27 45.26
CA GLU A 350 93.92 38.15 44.83
C GLU A 350 93.37 37.77 43.45
N LEU A 351 94.25 37.41 42.51
CA LEU A 351 93.84 36.87 41.21
C LEU A 351 93.07 35.55 41.38
N SER A 352 93.56 34.65 42.24
CA SER A 352 92.91 33.37 42.54
C SER A 352 91.55 33.56 43.19
N ARG A 353 91.41 34.52 44.10
CA ARG A 353 90.15 34.92 44.73
C ARG A 353 89.13 35.38 43.70
N THR A 354 89.56 36.26 42.78
CA THR A 354 88.71 36.77 41.69
C THR A 354 88.25 35.64 40.77
N GLN A 355 89.18 34.79 40.31
CA GLN A 355 88.88 33.65 39.44
C GLN A 355 87.96 32.61 40.11
N LEU A 356 88.14 32.37 41.41
CA LEU A 356 87.24 31.50 42.19
C LEU A 356 85.85 32.10 42.32
N GLY A 357 85.73 33.40 42.58
CA GLY A 357 84.44 34.09 42.63
C GLY A 357 83.67 34.00 41.30
N GLU A 358 84.35 34.22 40.18
CA GLU A 358 83.79 34.04 38.84
C GLU A 358 83.38 32.58 38.58
N SER A 359 84.22 31.62 38.99
CA SER A 359 83.93 30.18 38.83
C SER A 359 82.72 29.74 39.66
N VAL A 360 82.60 30.20 40.91
CA VAL A 360 81.45 29.95 41.78
C VAL A 360 80.17 30.50 41.17
N SER A 361 80.20 31.74 40.69
CA SER A 361 79.06 32.39 40.03
C SER A 361 78.63 31.63 38.77
N THR A 362 79.61 31.23 37.95
CA THR A 362 79.37 30.47 36.71
C THR A 362 78.75 29.10 37.00
N ILE A 363 79.32 28.34 37.94
CA ILE A 363 78.81 27.03 38.35
C ILE A 363 77.39 27.16 38.91
N SER A 364 77.16 28.11 39.82
CA SER A 364 75.83 28.35 40.41
C SER A 364 74.77 28.67 39.35
N THR A 365 75.11 29.54 38.39
CA THR A 365 74.22 29.90 37.29
C THR A 365 73.92 28.70 36.40
N GLN A 366 74.94 27.94 35.99
CA GLN A 366 74.77 26.75 35.15
C GLN A 366 73.93 25.66 35.82
N LEU A 367 74.15 25.40 37.11
CA LEU A 367 73.38 24.41 37.86
C LEU A 367 71.91 24.83 37.97
N THR A 368 71.65 26.11 38.22
CA THR A 368 70.28 26.66 38.29
C THR A 368 69.57 26.57 36.93
N GLU A 369 70.24 26.93 35.83
CA GLU A 369 69.68 26.78 34.49
C GLU A 369 69.40 25.32 34.14
N PHE A 370 70.30 24.41 34.51
CA PHE A 370 70.13 22.98 34.26
C PHE A 370 68.95 22.41 35.06
N GLN A 371 68.79 22.79 36.32
CA GLN A 371 67.60 22.44 37.12
C GLN A 371 66.31 22.95 36.47
N GLY A 372 66.28 24.20 35.98
CA GLY A 372 65.13 24.75 35.27
C GLY A 372 64.79 23.96 34.00
N LYS A 373 65.80 23.57 33.21
CA LYS A 373 65.61 22.71 32.02
C LYS A 373 65.11 21.32 32.40
N LEU A 374 65.63 20.73 33.49
CA LEU A 374 65.23 19.43 33.97
C LEU A 374 63.77 19.42 34.47
N GLU A 375 63.35 20.44 35.20
CA GLU A 375 61.96 20.61 35.64
C GLU A 375 61.01 20.78 34.45
N GLY A 376 61.42 21.54 33.44
CA GLY A 376 60.69 21.66 32.18
C GLY A 376 60.56 20.33 31.44
N ALA A 377 61.63 19.54 31.38
CA ALA A 377 61.61 18.20 30.79
C ALA A 377 60.70 17.23 31.55
N PHE A 378 60.76 17.23 32.89
CA PHE A 378 59.89 16.43 33.75
C PHE A 378 58.41 16.77 33.52
N THR A 379 58.07 18.07 33.55
CA THR A 379 56.70 18.54 33.35
C THR A 379 56.18 18.15 31.96
N THR A 380 57.00 18.36 30.92
CA THR A 380 56.64 18.02 29.54
C THR A 380 56.39 16.52 29.39
N TRP A 381 57.28 15.69 29.94
CA TRP A 381 57.13 14.24 29.85
C TRP A 381 55.91 13.72 30.64
N ALA A 382 55.67 14.27 31.84
CA ALA A 382 54.48 13.95 32.62
C ALA A 382 53.18 14.28 31.88
N GLN A 383 53.15 15.42 31.18
CA GLN A 383 52.03 15.79 30.32
C GLN A 383 51.88 14.84 29.13
N ILE A 384 52.96 14.47 28.45
CA ILE A 384 52.94 13.51 27.34
C ILE A 384 52.38 12.17 27.81
N ASN A 385 52.90 11.63 28.92
CA ASN A 385 52.49 10.32 29.40
C ASN A 385 51.00 10.30 29.83
N ASN A 386 50.54 11.37 30.48
CA ASN A 386 49.11 11.53 30.83
C ASN A 386 48.22 11.64 29.58
N ARG A 387 48.67 12.38 28.55
CA ARG A 387 47.96 12.48 27.27
C ARG A 387 47.87 11.13 26.56
N LEU A 388 48.96 10.36 26.54
CA LEU A 388 48.97 9.00 25.99
C LEU A 388 47.98 8.11 26.72
N LYS A 389 48.02 8.10 28.06
CA LYS A 389 47.08 7.34 28.92
C LYS A 389 45.63 7.67 28.61
N LYS A 390 45.27 8.95 28.47
CA LYS A 390 43.92 9.37 28.08
C LYS A 390 43.57 8.95 26.65
N SER A 391 44.49 9.12 25.72
CA SER A 391 44.27 8.79 24.30
C SER A 391 43.98 7.30 24.12
N PHE A 392 44.77 6.42 24.73
CA PHE A 392 44.57 4.98 24.60
C PHE A 392 43.33 4.49 25.33
N LYS A 393 42.98 5.10 26.46
CA LYS A 393 41.69 4.81 27.13
C LYS A 393 40.49 5.14 26.23
N VAL A 394 40.53 6.25 25.49
CA VAL A 394 39.48 6.58 24.53
C VAL A 394 39.41 5.55 23.39
N VAL A 395 40.55 5.04 22.92
CA VAL A 395 40.57 3.98 21.90
C VAL A 395 39.97 2.67 22.44
N GLU A 396 40.29 2.30 23.68
CA GLU A 396 39.71 1.14 24.37
C GLU A 396 38.19 1.28 24.54
N ASP A 397 37.72 2.40 25.08
CA ASP A 397 36.29 2.68 25.25
C ASP A 397 35.54 2.65 23.90
N ASN A 398 36.13 3.24 22.86
CA ASN A 398 35.57 3.21 21.50
C ASN A 398 35.51 1.78 20.94
N SER A 399 36.51 0.94 21.19
CA SER A 399 36.51 -0.46 20.77
C SER A 399 35.32 -1.20 21.37
N ILE A 400 35.06 -1.04 22.67
CA ILE A 400 33.91 -1.66 23.36
C ILE A 400 32.58 -1.21 22.75
N VAL A 401 32.41 0.09 22.51
CA VAL A 401 31.18 0.63 21.88
C VAL A 401 31.01 0.11 20.45
N GLN A 402 32.09 -0.01 19.70
CA GLN A 402 32.07 -0.53 18.34
C GLN A 402 31.68 -2.01 18.31
N GLU A 403 32.07 -2.80 19.32
CA GLU A 403 31.69 -4.22 19.45
C GLU A 403 30.18 -4.35 19.64
N GLY A 404 29.61 -3.55 20.55
CA GLY A 404 28.17 -3.49 20.76
C GLY A 404 27.41 -3.11 19.49
N SER A 405 27.91 -2.10 18.77
CA SER A 405 27.32 -1.65 17.51
C SER A 405 27.36 -2.74 16.44
N LEU A 406 28.47 -3.49 16.33
CA LEU A 406 28.57 -4.61 15.39
C LEU A 406 27.61 -5.75 15.71
N ASN A 407 27.38 -6.05 16.99
CA ASN A 407 26.40 -7.06 17.40
C ASN A 407 24.97 -6.64 17.01
N GLU A 408 24.61 -5.37 17.17
CA GLU A 408 23.31 -4.85 16.71
C GLU A 408 23.15 -4.89 15.19
N ILE A 409 24.20 -4.52 14.44
CA ILE A 409 24.21 -4.61 12.97
C ILE A 409 24.07 -6.06 12.53
N SER A 410 24.76 -6.99 13.20
CA SER A 410 24.66 -8.43 12.91
C SER A 410 23.23 -8.94 13.10
N SER A 411 22.61 -8.62 14.25
CA SER A 411 21.20 -8.97 14.52
C SER A 411 20.24 -8.35 13.50
N SER A 412 20.53 -7.15 13.02
CA SER A 412 19.71 -6.48 11.99
C SER A 412 19.86 -7.15 10.63
N ALA A 413 21.06 -7.60 10.27
CA ALA A 413 21.31 -8.37 9.05
C ALA A 413 20.63 -9.75 9.09
N ASP A 414 20.60 -10.41 10.25
CA ASP A 414 19.83 -11.65 10.46
C ASP A 414 18.33 -11.41 10.22
N ARG A 415 17.76 -10.37 10.85
CA ARG A 415 16.36 -9.99 10.66
C ARG A 415 16.02 -9.63 9.21
N GLN A 416 16.94 -9.05 8.45
CA GLN A 416 16.75 -8.81 7.02
C GLN A 416 16.65 -10.11 6.23
N CYS A 417 17.50 -11.10 6.50
CA CYS A 417 17.39 -12.42 5.86
C CYS A 417 16.06 -13.11 6.20
N ASP A 418 15.65 -13.09 7.46
CA ASP A 418 14.38 -13.68 7.88
C ASP A 418 13.19 -12.97 7.21
N GLY A 419 13.21 -11.64 7.16
CA GLY A 419 12.20 -10.84 6.46
C GLY A 419 12.14 -11.13 4.96
N VAL A 420 13.29 -11.41 4.31
CA VAL A 420 13.33 -11.83 2.90
C VAL A 420 12.68 -13.20 2.71
N ASN A 421 12.89 -14.15 3.62
CA ASN A 421 12.24 -15.46 3.57
C ASN A 421 10.72 -15.34 3.70
N GLU A 422 10.24 -14.55 4.66
CA GLU A 422 8.80 -14.29 4.84
C GLU A 422 8.18 -13.57 3.63
N LEU A 423 8.92 -12.63 3.03
CA LEU A 423 8.57 -12.00 1.76
C LEU A 423 8.44 -13.03 0.64
N SER A 424 9.36 -13.98 0.56
CA SER A 424 9.33 -15.04 -0.45
C SER A 424 8.07 -15.91 -0.33
N ASP A 425 7.73 -16.33 0.89
CA ASP A 425 6.51 -17.11 1.17
C ASP A 425 5.24 -16.33 0.82
N SER A 426 5.22 -15.04 1.16
CA SER A 426 4.13 -14.12 0.82
C SER A 426 3.98 -13.96 -0.69
N LEU A 427 5.09 -13.80 -1.42
CA LEU A 427 5.09 -13.69 -2.88
C LEU A 427 4.60 -14.99 -3.55
N SER A 428 4.99 -16.15 -3.04
CA SER A 428 4.47 -17.44 -3.52
C SER A 428 2.95 -17.50 -3.36
N SER A 429 2.43 -17.07 -2.21
CA SER A 429 0.99 -17.06 -1.93
C SER A 429 0.23 -16.09 -2.85
N ILE A 430 0.80 -14.91 -3.12
CA ILE A 430 0.22 -13.94 -4.06
C ILE A 430 0.23 -14.51 -5.48
N ASN A 431 1.33 -15.13 -5.90
CA ASN A 431 1.45 -15.74 -7.23
C ASN A 431 0.41 -16.85 -7.44
N ASP A 432 0.21 -17.72 -6.45
CA ASP A 432 -0.84 -18.75 -6.47
C ASP A 432 -2.23 -18.14 -6.55
N SER A 433 -2.50 -17.08 -5.79
CA SER A 433 -3.77 -16.35 -5.83
C SER A 433 -4.01 -15.73 -7.22
N SER A 434 -2.97 -15.10 -7.80
CA SER A 434 -2.97 -14.53 -9.15
C SER A 434 -3.31 -15.58 -10.22
N SER A 435 -2.69 -16.75 -10.13
CA SER A 435 -2.97 -17.88 -11.03
C SER A 435 -4.42 -18.36 -10.91
N ARG A 436 -4.95 -18.49 -9.69
CA ARG A 436 -6.36 -18.86 -9.49
C ARG A 436 -7.32 -17.80 -10.01
N SER A 437 -6.99 -16.51 -9.86
CA SER A 437 -7.76 -15.41 -10.44
C SER A 437 -7.81 -15.50 -11.96
N LEU A 438 -6.70 -15.83 -12.64
CA LEU A 438 -6.70 -16.05 -14.09
C LEU A 438 -7.65 -17.17 -14.52
N ASP A 439 -7.65 -18.29 -13.81
CA ASP A 439 -8.53 -19.42 -14.13
C ASP A 439 -10.01 -19.07 -13.89
N GLN A 440 -10.31 -18.35 -12.80
CA GLN A 440 -11.66 -17.85 -12.53
C GLN A 440 -12.12 -16.86 -13.62
N LEU A 441 -11.24 -15.96 -14.06
CA LEU A 441 -11.56 -14.98 -15.11
C LEU A 441 -11.88 -15.67 -16.44
N ARG A 442 -11.14 -16.71 -16.83
CA ARG A 442 -11.46 -17.51 -18.01
C ARG A 442 -12.83 -18.17 -17.92
N SER A 443 -13.20 -18.68 -16.73
CA SER A 443 -14.52 -19.26 -16.51
C SER A 443 -15.63 -18.21 -16.58
N VAL A 444 -15.42 -17.03 -15.99
CA VAL A 444 -16.38 -15.92 -16.03
C VAL A 444 -16.56 -15.43 -17.46
N GLU A 445 -15.48 -15.25 -18.22
CA GLU A 445 -15.53 -14.85 -19.63
C GLU A 445 -16.37 -15.82 -20.47
N MET A 446 -16.21 -17.13 -20.25
CA MET A 446 -16.99 -18.16 -20.95
C MET A 446 -18.49 -18.07 -20.61
N ILE A 447 -18.83 -17.85 -19.33
CA ILE A 447 -20.22 -17.69 -18.89
C ILE A 447 -20.82 -16.42 -19.49
N THR A 448 -20.08 -15.32 -19.48
CA THR A 448 -20.52 -14.02 -20.02
C THR A 448 -20.82 -14.10 -21.52
N LYS A 449 -19.95 -14.76 -22.29
CA LYS A 449 -20.20 -15.05 -23.73
C LYS A 449 -21.48 -15.84 -23.93
N ARG A 450 -21.70 -16.88 -23.11
CA ARG A 450 -22.92 -17.70 -23.19
C ARG A 450 -24.18 -16.91 -22.83
N LEU A 451 -24.12 -16.07 -21.80
CA LEU A 451 -25.24 -15.18 -21.42
C LEU A 451 -25.58 -14.19 -22.53
N GLU A 452 -24.57 -13.68 -23.25
CA GLU A 452 -24.79 -12.80 -24.39
C GLU A 452 -25.53 -13.53 -25.54
N GLU A 453 -25.15 -14.78 -25.82
CA GLU A 453 -25.84 -15.63 -26.81
C GLU A 453 -27.28 -15.94 -26.39
N ASP A 454 -27.51 -16.33 -25.14
CA ASP A 454 -28.85 -16.63 -24.60
C ASP A 454 -29.75 -15.39 -24.60
N SER A 455 -29.20 -14.21 -24.27
CA SER A 455 -29.91 -12.93 -24.34
C SER A 455 -30.38 -12.63 -25.77
N LYS A 456 -29.50 -12.83 -26.78
CA LYS A 456 -29.86 -12.68 -28.20
C LYS A 456 -30.97 -13.63 -28.62
N LEU A 457 -30.94 -14.89 -28.17
CA LEU A 457 -31.98 -15.88 -28.46
C LEU A 457 -33.34 -15.47 -27.86
N LEU A 458 -33.34 -15.06 -26.58
CA LEU A 458 -34.56 -14.61 -25.89
C LEU A 458 -35.15 -13.35 -26.55
N TYR A 459 -34.30 -12.43 -27.01
CA TYR A 459 -34.74 -11.27 -27.79
C TYR A 459 -35.48 -11.68 -29.07
N VAL A 460 -34.96 -12.68 -29.80
CA VAL A 460 -35.62 -13.23 -30.99
C VAL A 460 -36.99 -13.83 -30.64
N ILE A 461 -37.08 -14.64 -29.57
CA ILE A 461 -38.34 -15.23 -29.10
C ILE A 461 -39.36 -14.15 -28.75
N GLN A 462 -38.94 -13.12 -28.01
CA GLN A 462 -39.78 -11.98 -27.66
C GLN A 462 -40.31 -11.25 -28.90
N SER A 463 -39.44 -11.02 -29.89
CA SER A 463 -39.81 -10.32 -31.13
C SER A 463 -40.90 -11.08 -31.91
N ASN A 464 -40.82 -12.41 -31.95
CA ASN A 464 -41.78 -13.27 -32.64
C ASN A 464 -43.14 -13.30 -31.92
N LEU A 465 -43.17 -13.28 -30.59
CA LEU A 465 -44.41 -13.23 -29.78
C LEU A 465 -45.16 -11.91 -29.91
N GLY A 466 -44.46 -10.81 -30.23
CA GLY A 466 -45.03 -9.48 -30.37
C GLY A 466 -45.82 -9.23 -31.67
N GLY A 467 -45.87 -10.20 -32.59
CA GLY A 467 -46.60 -10.07 -33.85
C GLY A 467 -46.06 -9.01 -34.81
N LYS A 468 -44.86 -8.46 -34.56
CA LYS A 468 -44.16 -7.65 -35.55
C LYS A 468 -43.49 -8.60 -36.54
N ARG A 469 -44.12 -8.78 -37.70
CA ARG A 469 -43.41 -9.27 -38.89
C ARG A 469 -42.16 -8.42 -39.06
N LYS A 470 -40.99 -9.07 -38.93
CA LYS A 470 -39.63 -8.59 -39.21
C LYS A 470 -39.57 -7.16 -39.75
N SER A 471 -39.31 -6.17 -38.89
CA SER A 471 -38.54 -5.02 -39.39
C SER A 471 -37.11 -5.53 -39.52
N LYS A 472 -36.59 -5.52 -40.74
CA LYS A 472 -35.20 -5.83 -41.06
C LYS A 472 -34.28 -5.26 -39.99
N VAL A 473 -33.59 -6.13 -39.27
CA VAL A 473 -32.34 -5.78 -38.59
C VAL A 473 -31.35 -5.56 -39.74
N SER A 474 -30.97 -4.29 -39.95
CA SER A 474 -29.83 -3.96 -40.81
C SER A 474 -28.59 -4.55 -40.16
N ALA A 475 -27.81 -5.25 -40.98
CA ALA A 475 -26.47 -5.71 -40.67
C ALA A 475 -25.54 -4.57 -40.26
#